data_AF-A0A9X0LBS5-F1
#
_entry.id   AF-A0A9X0LBS5-F1
#
_cell.length_a   1.000
_cell.length_b   1.000
_cell.length_c   1.000
_cell.angle_alpha   90.00
_cell.angle_beta   90.00
_cell.angle_gamma   90.00
#
_symmetry.space_group_name_H-M   'P 1'
#
loop_
_entity.id
_entity.type
_entity.pdbx_description
1 polymer ?
#
loop_
_entity_poly.entity_id
_entity_poly.type
_entity_poly.pdbx_seq_one_letter_code
_entity_poly.pdbx_strand_id
1 'polypeptide(L)'
;MALRKAQAARQAGSSVFKLDASQLLWLVVSVVGLFPLIVLALLALIVLLVIFAMAGGSQLTSASSDPSDTGGQTSRLNALIELSGGDGRGTFDPTKVPDEDLVAPIRAAAKECDLLTPVILAAQIDYASGFDADKEGPQGRKGLSQLAPEVFDEFGADDDDSGEASVLDAEDSIHAHARYFCHLAERTEQLRKDKKVVGDHLSLTLMAWDIGLETVEAQGGMPVLALGAYPFQVRGLFAKYTTTGDEEPDSDTAPGDPDQEPEPDDDSTTAPPGPDGTDTDETAVLSEAQFTAMFPHRNSFYTYAGLTDAMAKFPAFAGTGDEQTRKRELAAFLANINHESGGLVHVEEINQAAWGNYCDAGQPYGCPAGQTAYHGRGPIQLSWNTNYKAAGDALGLDLLHQPDLVRDDPSVAWQTALWFWMTQTGAGRMTAHSAITGGGGFGETIRTINGALECGGGNPAQVQARVEAYQRFAADLGVDPGDESTLRC
;
A
#
# COMPACT_ATOMS: atom_id res chain seq x y z
N MET A 1 -27.67 72.49 27.89
CA MET A 1 -26.58 71.50 27.70
C MET A 1 -26.99 70.31 26.82
N ALA A 2 -28.28 69.96 26.70
CA ALA A 2 -28.76 68.91 25.78
C ALA A 2 -28.74 69.29 24.28
N LEU A 3 -28.87 70.57 23.91
CA LEU A 3 -28.84 70.98 22.49
C LEU A 3 -27.43 70.96 21.86
N ARG A 4 -26.36 71.09 22.66
CA ARG A 4 -24.97 71.03 22.16
C ARG A 4 -24.48 69.60 21.90
N LYS A 5 -25.08 68.58 22.52
CA LYS A 5 -24.74 67.17 22.25
C LYS A 5 -25.47 66.60 21.02
N ALA A 6 -26.61 67.17 20.63
CA ALA A 6 -27.33 66.75 19.42
C ALA A 6 -26.69 67.24 18.12
N GLN A 7 -25.94 68.35 18.14
CA GLN A 7 -25.21 68.85 16.97
C GLN A 7 -23.87 68.12 16.72
N ALA A 8 -23.22 67.59 17.76
CA ALA A 8 -21.99 66.81 17.61
C ALA A 8 -22.22 65.40 17.04
N ALA A 9 -23.41 64.81 17.23
CA ALA A 9 -23.74 63.49 16.70
C ALA A 9 -24.16 63.49 15.21
N ARG A 10 -24.42 64.66 14.60
CA ARG A 10 -24.75 64.78 13.17
C ARG A 10 -23.54 64.93 12.24
N GLN A 11 -22.32 65.07 12.79
CA GLN A 11 -21.10 65.25 11.99
C GLN A 11 -20.14 64.04 11.99
N ALA A 12 -20.46 62.95 12.70
CA ALA A 12 -19.65 61.72 12.72
C ALA A 12 -20.25 60.57 11.89
N GLY A 13 -21.27 60.84 11.07
CA GLY A 13 -22.00 59.82 10.31
C GLY A 13 -22.14 60.18 8.83
N SER A 14 -21.03 60.46 8.14
CA SER A 14 -21.02 60.51 6.67
C SER A 14 -19.58 60.44 6.11
N SER A 15 -18.86 59.34 6.36
CA SER A 15 -17.78 58.94 5.45
C SER A 15 -18.39 58.08 4.35
N VAL A 16 -19.20 58.71 3.50
CA VAL A 16 -19.47 58.16 2.16
C VAL A 16 -18.12 58.14 1.47
N PHE A 17 -17.60 56.96 1.16
CA PHE A 17 -16.45 56.80 0.27
C PHE A 17 -16.76 57.54 -1.03
N LYS A 18 -16.24 58.76 -1.18
CA LYS A 18 -16.28 59.47 -2.45
C LYS A 18 -15.20 58.85 -3.32
N LEU A 19 -15.57 57.82 -4.06
CA LEU A 19 -14.78 57.35 -5.20
C LEU A 19 -14.68 58.53 -6.16
N ASP A 20 -13.45 58.91 -6.53
CA ASP A 20 -13.28 59.93 -7.55
C ASP A 20 -13.68 59.40 -8.94
N ALA A 21 -13.76 60.30 -9.92
CA ALA A 21 -14.18 59.94 -11.28
C ALA A 21 -13.28 58.87 -11.92
N SER A 22 -12.00 58.78 -11.55
CA SER A 22 -11.07 57.75 -12.02
C SER A 22 -11.31 56.40 -11.36
N GLN A 23 -11.69 56.37 -10.07
CA GLN A 23 -12.03 55.15 -9.35
C GLN A 23 -13.39 54.59 -9.78
N LEU A 24 -14.38 55.45 -10.03
CA LEU A 24 -15.66 55.06 -10.65
C LEU A 24 -15.45 54.51 -12.06
N LEU A 25 -14.59 55.15 -12.87
CA LEU A 25 -14.25 54.66 -14.20
C LEU A 25 -13.57 53.28 -14.13
N TRP A 26 -12.62 53.07 -13.20
CA TRP A 26 -11.96 51.78 -12.99
C TRP A 26 -12.93 50.69 -12.52
N LEU A 27 -13.87 51.02 -11.64
CA LEU A 27 -14.86 50.07 -11.14
C LEU A 27 -15.86 49.68 -12.22
N VAL A 28 -16.29 50.64 -13.06
CA VAL A 28 -17.14 50.37 -14.22
C VAL A 28 -16.38 49.54 -15.28
N VAL A 29 -15.13 49.89 -15.60
CA VAL A 29 -14.31 49.12 -16.55
C VAL A 29 -14.04 47.71 -16.04
N SER A 30 -13.79 47.52 -14.74
CA SER A 30 -13.49 46.20 -14.17
C SER A 30 -14.74 45.33 -14.01
N VAL A 31 -15.83 45.88 -13.47
CA VAL A 31 -17.04 45.11 -13.14
C VAL A 31 -17.99 44.95 -14.33
N VAL A 32 -18.07 45.96 -15.21
CA VAL A 32 -18.97 45.95 -16.37
C VAL A 32 -18.23 45.62 -17.67
N GLY A 33 -16.93 45.92 -17.76
CA GLY A 33 -16.11 45.64 -18.95
C GLY A 33 -15.36 44.31 -18.85
N LEU A 34 -14.44 44.18 -17.90
CA LEU A 34 -13.47 43.09 -17.88
C LEU A 34 -14.03 41.81 -17.24
N PHE A 35 -14.77 41.92 -16.14
CA PHE A 35 -15.31 40.78 -15.42
C PHE A 35 -16.32 39.96 -16.24
N PRO A 36 -17.28 40.55 -16.97
CA PRO A 36 -18.20 39.78 -17.82
C PRO A 36 -17.47 39.12 -18.99
N LEU A 37 -16.42 39.76 -19.53
CA LEU A 37 -15.59 39.19 -20.59
C LEU A 37 -14.73 38.02 -20.09
N ILE A 38 -14.17 38.12 -18.88
CA ILE A 38 -13.44 37.02 -18.23
C ILE A 38 -14.39 35.86 -17.92
N VAL A 39 -15.59 36.12 -17.39
CA VAL A 39 -16.59 35.09 -17.12
C VAL A 39 -17.07 34.44 -18.43
N LEU A 40 -17.29 35.22 -19.50
CA LEU A 40 -17.63 34.67 -20.82
C LEU A 40 -16.48 33.88 -21.43
N ALA A 41 -15.22 34.30 -21.26
CA ALA A 41 -14.05 33.55 -21.72
C ALA A 41 -13.85 32.25 -20.94
N LEU A 42 -14.08 32.27 -19.62
CA LEU A 42 -14.04 31.06 -18.77
C LEU A 42 -15.19 30.12 -19.09
N LEU A 43 -16.41 30.62 -19.31
CA LEU A 43 -17.55 29.82 -19.76
C LEU A 43 -17.31 29.24 -21.16
N ALA A 44 -16.73 30.02 -22.08
CA ALA A 44 -16.34 29.52 -23.40
C ALA A 44 -15.25 28.45 -23.30
N LEU A 45 -14.27 28.61 -22.40
CA LEU A 45 -13.23 27.61 -22.14
C LEU A 45 -13.81 26.33 -21.52
N ILE A 46 -14.74 26.45 -20.57
CA ILE A 46 -15.45 25.31 -19.97
C ILE A 46 -16.28 24.59 -21.03
N VAL A 47 -17.01 25.34 -21.87
CA VAL A 47 -17.76 24.75 -22.99
C VAL A 47 -16.82 24.10 -24.00
N LEU A 48 -15.65 24.69 -24.29
CA LEU A 48 -14.64 24.10 -25.17
C LEU A 48 -14.06 22.81 -24.57
N LEU A 49 -13.80 22.78 -23.25
CA LEU A 49 -13.32 21.61 -22.51
C LEU A 49 -14.38 20.51 -22.44
N VAL A 50 -15.66 20.87 -22.26
CA VAL A 50 -16.78 19.92 -22.31
C VAL A 50 -16.96 19.38 -23.72
N ILE A 51 -16.82 20.21 -24.77
CA ILE A 51 -16.83 19.77 -26.16
C ILE A 51 -15.62 18.88 -26.44
N PHE A 52 -14.42 19.19 -25.92
CA PHE A 52 -13.25 18.33 -26.06
C PHE A 52 -13.39 17.01 -25.29
N ALA A 53 -14.02 17.01 -24.12
CA ALA A 53 -14.33 15.80 -23.36
C ALA A 53 -15.40 14.95 -24.05
N MET A 54 -16.38 15.57 -24.71
CA MET A 54 -17.44 14.89 -25.45
C MET A 54 -17.01 14.46 -26.87
N ALA A 55 -16.06 15.15 -27.50
CA ALA A 55 -15.53 14.84 -28.84
C ALA A 55 -14.21 14.03 -28.80
N GLY A 56 -13.54 13.96 -27.66
CA GLY A 56 -12.30 13.19 -27.44
C GLY A 56 -12.53 11.71 -27.12
N GLY A 57 -13.78 11.26 -27.05
CA GLY A 57 -14.15 9.85 -26.93
C GLY A 57 -13.99 9.09 -28.24
N SER A 58 -12.85 9.18 -28.91
CA SER A 58 -12.42 8.31 -30.02
C SER A 58 -11.02 8.75 -30.45
N GLN A 59 -9.99 8.01 -30.01
CA GLN A 59 -8.68 7.78 -30.65
C GLN A 59 -7.70 7.27 -29.57
N LEU A 60 -7.97 6.07 -29.05
CA LEU A 60 -6.99 5.21 -28.40
C LEU A 60 -7.12 3.85 -29.08
N THR A 61 -6.63 3.78 -30.32
CA THR A 61 -6.44 2.53 -31.05
C THR A 61 -4.96 2.37 -31.36
N SER A 62 -4.24 1.82 -30.39
CA SER A 62 -3.18 0.84 -30.65
C SER A 62 -3.15 -0.16 -29.50
N ALA A 63 -4.32 -0.75 -29.21
CA ALA A 63 -4.40 -2.08 -28.66
C ALA A 63 -4.96 -2.95 -29.78
N SER A 64 -4.28 -4.07 -30.04
CA SER A 64 -4.73 -5.14 -30.92
C SER A 64 -6.23 -5.37 -30.75
N SER A 65 -6.98 -5.21 -31.83
CA SER A 65 -8.41 -5.48 -31.90
C SER A 65 -8.63 -6.98 -32.09
N ASP A 66 -8.34 -7.76 -31.05
CA ASP A 66 -8.77 -9.14 -30.95
C ASP A 66 -9.59 -9.32 -29.65
N PRO A 67 -10.91 -9.54 -29.74
CA PRO A 67 -11.77 -9.73 -28.56
C PRO A 67 -11.51 -11.05 -27.82
N SER A 68 -10.53 -11.84 -28.25
CA SER A 68 -10.16 -13.12 -27.63
C SER A 68 -8.92 -13.05 -26.72
N ASP A 69 -8.21 -11.91 -26.64
CA ASP A 69 -7.04 -11.78 -25.78
C ASP A 69 -7.42 -11.40 -24.33
N THR A 70 -7.87 -12.40 -23.57
CA THR A 70 -8.02 -12.32 -22.11
C THR A 70 -6.67 -12.42 -21.37
N GLY A 71 -5.55 -12.64 -22.07
CA GLY A 71 -4.25 -12.94 -21.45
C GLY A 71 -3.68 -11.80 -20.60
N GLY A 72 -3.84 -10.55 -21.03
CA GLY A 72 -3.20 -9.39 -20.39
C GLY A 72 -3.79 -8.95 -19.04
N GLN A 73 -5.09 -9.15 -18.80
CA GLN A 73 -5.72 -8.89 -17.49
C GLN A 73 -5.56 -10.08 -16.53
N THR A 74 -5.66 -11.30 -17.06
CA THR A 74 -5.49 -12.54 -16.29
C THR A 74 -4.06 -12.67 -15.78
N SER A 75 -3.06 -12.26 -16.57
CA SER A 75 -1.64 -12.24 -16.16
C SER A 75 -1.34 -11.28 -15.01
N ARG A 76 -2.00 -10.10 -14.96
CA ARG A 76 -1.84 -9.14 -13.86
C ARG A 76 -2.54 -9.58 -12.57
N LEU A 77 -3.70 -10.23 -12.70
CA LEU A 77 -4.42 -10.81 -11.57
C LEU A 77 -3.66 -12.02 -11.01
N ASN A 78 -3.10 -12.86 -11.87
CA ASN A 78 -2.26 -14.00 -11.47
C ASN A 78 -0.96 -13.54 -10.79
N ALA A 79 -0.34 -12.45 -11.23
CA ALA A 79 0.83 -11.87 -10.56
C ALA A 79 0.49 -11.32 -9.15
N LEU A 80 -0.68 -10.70 -8.97
CA LEU A 80 -1.18 -10.28 -7.64
C LEU A 80 -1.53 -11.48 -6.73
N ILE A 81 -2.04 -12.55 -7.32
CA ILE A 81 -2.33 -13.83 -6.66
C ILE A 81 -1.01 -14.48 -6.20
N GLU A 82 0.02 -14.55 -7.04
CA GLU A 82 1.34 -15.09 -6.69
C GLU A 82 2.07 -14.22 -5.64
N LEU A 83 1.99 -12.89 -5.75
CA LEU A 83 2.60 -11.95 -4.79
C LEU A 83 1.92 -11.93 -3.41
N SER A 84 0.68 -12.44 -3.31
CA SER A 84 -0.09 -12.52 -2.06
C SER A 84 -0.08 -13.91 -1.41
N GLY A 85 0.58 -14.92 -1.99
CA GLY A 85 0.65 -16.28 -1.44
C GLY A 85 -0.11 -17.36 -2.23
N GLY A 86 -0.60 -17.05 -3.43
CA GLY A 86 -1.28 -17.99 -4.33
C GLY A 86 -2.80 -17.88 -4.29
N ASP A 87 -3.50 -18.65 -5.11
CA ASP A 87 -4.98 -18.69 -5.18
C ASP A 87 -5.60 -19.71 -4.22
N GLY A 88 -4.77 -20.33 -3.37
CA GLY A 88 -5.18 -21.35 -2.43
C GLY A 88 -5.52 -22.70 -3.06
N ARG A 89 -5.25 -22.92 -4.35
CA ARG A 89 -5.55 -24.19 -5.04
C ARG A 89 -4.43 -25.23 -5.01
N GLY A 90 -3.37 -25.00 -4.24
CA GLY A 90 -2.31 -25.98 -4.02
C GLY A 90 -2.81 -27.27 -3.37
N THR A 91 -2.06 -28.36 -3.54
CA THR A 91 -2.35 -29.62 -2.86
C THR A 91 -2.23 -29.44 -1.35
N PHE A 92 -3.33 -29.68 -0.63
CA PHE A 92 -3.40 -29.50 0.81
C PHE A 92 -2.49 -30.48 1.56
N ASP A 93 -1.58 -29.95 2.37
CA ASP A 93 -0.70 -30.71 3.26
C ASP A 93 -1.35 -30.87 4.66
N PRO A 94 -1.93 -32.05 4.97
CA PRO A 94 -2.57 -32.28 6.25
C PRO A 94 -1.57 -32.31 7.43
N THR A 95 -0.27 -32.54 7.17
CA THR A 95 0.76 -32.64 8.23
C THR A 95 1.05 -31.29 8.90
N LYS A 96 0.51 -30.20 8.35
CA LYS A 96 0.71 -28.82 8.80
C LYS A 96 -0.42 -28.33 9.71
N VAL A 97 -1.48 -29.13 9.84
CA VAL A 97 -2.53 -28.92 10.84
C VAL A 97 -2.03 -29.47 12.18
N PRO A 98 -2.07 -28.70 13.29
CA PRO A 98 -1.50 -29.12 14.56
C PRO A 98 -2.16 -30.36 15.19
N ASP A 99 -3.44 -30.57 14.90
CA ASP A 99 -4.25 -31.69 15.38
C ASP A 99 -4.81 -32.48 14.18
N GLU A 100 -4.54 -33.78 14.15
CA GLU A 100 -4.94 -34.67 13.07
C GLU A 100 -6.46 -34.81 12.97
N ASP A 101 -7.17 -34.71 14.11
CA ASP A 101 -8.63 -34.85 14.15
C ASP A 101 -9.34 -33.68 13.44
N LEU A 102 -8.65 -32.55 13.24
CA LEU A 102 -9.18 -31.39 12.51
C LEU A 102 -9.12 -31.57 10.98
N VAL A 103 -8.31 -32.51 10.47
CA VAL A 103 -8.06 -32.65 9.03
C VAL A 103 -9.31 -33.10 8.27
N ALA A 104 -10.08 -34.03 8.83
CA ALA A 104 -11.31 -34.52 8.23
C ALA A 104 -12.39 -33.41 8.12
N PRO A 105 -12.74 -32.69 9.19
CA PRO A 105 -13.66 -31.55 9.13
C PRO A 105 -13.22 -30.48 8.13
N ILE A 106 -11.94 -30.10 8.11
CA ILE A 106 -11.43 -29.08 7.15
C ILE A 106 -11.67 -29.54 5.71
N ARG A 107 -11.41 -30.82 5.39
CA ARG A 107 -11.63 -31.36 4.04
C ARG A 107 -13.10 -31.48 3.68
N ALA A 108 -13.96 -31.76 4.65
CA ALA A 108 -15.40 -31.86 4.46
C ALA A 108 -16.00 -30.47 4.21
N ALA A 109 -15.78 -29.54 5.13
CA ALA A 109 -16.27 -28.17 5.07
C ALA A 109 -15.76 -27.38 3.86
N ALA A 110 -14.52 -27.62 3.41
CA ALA A 110 -14.00 -26.95 2.22
C ALA A 110 -14.75 -27.28 0.92
N LYS A 111 -15.68 -28.25 0.91
CA LYS A 111 -16.52 -28.58 -0.26
C LYS A 111 -17.79 -27.72 -0.34
N GLU A 112 -18.02 -26.82 0.61
CA GLU A 112 -19.23 -25.99 0.68
C GLU A 112 -19.41 -25.10 -0.56
N CYS A 113 -18.32 -24.63 -1.18
CA CYS A 113 -18.36 -23.93 -2.47
C CYS A 113 -17.03 -23.99 -3.23
N ASP A 114 -17.08 -23.81 -4.56
CA ASP A 114 -15.92 -23.92 -5.47
C ASP A 114 -14.74 -22.98 -5.17
N LEU A 115 -14.99 -21.86 -4.48
CA LEU A 115 -13.95 -20.89 -4.13
C LEU A 115 -13.14 -21.34 -2.91
N LEU A 116 -13.74 -22.11 -2.01
CA LEU A 116 -13.13 -22.53 -0.75
C LEU A 116 -12.32 -23.81 -0.99
N THR A 117 -11.08 -23.82 -0.51
CA THR A 117 -10.23 -25.02 -0.53
C THR A 117 -9.79 -25.35 0.90
N PRO A 118 -9.32 -26.59 1.16
CA PRO A 118 -8.76 -26.92 2.47
C PRO A 118 -7.59 -26.02 2.88
N VAL A 119 -6.77 -25.57 1.92
CA VAL A 119 -5.67 -24.61 2.14
C VAL A 119 -6.21 -23.27 2.63
N ILE A 120 -7.23 -22.73 1.95
CA ILE A 120 -7.84 -21.43 2.32
C ILE A 120 -8.49 -21.52 3.70
N LEU A 121 -9.23 -22.60 3.97
CA LEU A 121 -9.93 -22.80 5.22
C LEU A 121 -8.95 -22.97 6.40
N ALA A 122 -7.93 -23.81 6.24
CA ALA A 122 -6.90 -24.01 7.25
C ALA A 122 -6.13 -22.71 7.55
N ALA A 123 -5.79 -21.93 6.52
CA ALA A 123 -5.14 -20.64 6.69
C ALA A 123 -5.99 -19.61 7.45
N GLN A 124 -7.31 -19.56 7.20
CA GLN A 124 -8.20 -18.67 7.95
C GLN A 124 -8.33 -19.08 9.42
N ILE A 125 -8.44 -20.39 9.71
CA ILE A 125 -8.50 -20.91 11.09
C ILE A 125 -7.18 -20.66 11.82
N ASP A 126 -6.03 -20.89 11.16
CA ASP A 126 -4.71 -20.59 11.71
C ASP A 126 -4.58 -19.11 12.07
N TYR A 127 -4.99 -18.22 11.18
CA TYR A 127 -4.98 -16.78 11.45
C TYR A 127 -5.95 -16.39 12.57
N ALA A 128 -7.16 -16.95 12.58
CA ALA A 128 -8.21 -16.60 13.53
C ALA A 128 -7.89 -17.08 14.95
N SER A 129 -7.57 -18.36 15.10
CA SER A 129 -7.40 -19.01 16.40
C SER A 129 -6.03 -19.62 16.64
N GLY A 130 -5.26 -19.92 15.59
CA GLY A 130 -4.07 -20.77 15.70
C GLY A 130 -4.44 -22.22 16.00
N PHE A 131 -5.64 -22.65 15.58
CA PHE A 131 -6.27 -23.93 15.92
C PHE A 131 -6.59 -24.14 17.41
N ASP A 132 -6.73 -23.06 18.17
CA ASP A 132 -7.17 -23.12 19.56
C ASP A 132 -8.71 -23.16 19.64
N ALA A 133 -9.25 -24.36 19.89
CA ALA A 133 -10.69 -24.61 20.00
C ALA A 133 -11.32 -23.98 21.26
N ASP A 134 -10.52 -23.61 22.26
CA ASP A 134 -10.99 -22.96 23.49
C ASP A 134 -10.79 -21.43 23.46
N LYS A 135 -10.29 -20.88 22.34
CA LYS A 135 -9.92 -19.48 22.27
C LYS A 135 -11.09 -18.54 22.52
N GLU A 136 -10.94 -17.67 23.51
CA GLU A 136 -11.83 -16.54 23.72
C GLU A 136 -11.31 -15.29 23.03
N GLY A 137 -12.03 -14.84 22.02
CA GLY A 137 -11.73 -13.65 21.23
C GLY A 137 -12.47 -12.40 21.72
N PRO A 138 -12.19 -11.25 21.09
CA PRO A 138 -12.92 -10.02 21.38
C PRO A 138 -14.41 -10.17 21.01
N GLN A 139 -15.26 -9.39 21.69
CA GLN A 139 -16.70 -9.31 21.39
C GLN A 139 -17.45 -10.66 21.50
N GLY A 140 -16.97 -11.58 22.33
CA GLY A 140 -17.64 -12.85 22.60
C GLY A 140 -17.39 -13.94 21.55
N ARG A 141 -16.47 -13.71 20.61
CA ARG A 141 -16.01 -14.73 19.65
C ARG A 141 -15.35 -15.89 20.39
N LYS A 142 -15.62 -17.12 19.94
CA LYS A 142 -15.11 -18.34 20.57
C LYS A 142 -14.72 -19.37 19.51
N GLY A 143 -13.93 -20.36 19.90
CA GLY A 143 -13.68 -21.53 19.07
C GLY A 143 -12.72 -21.32 17.91
N LEU A 144 -12.60 -22.33 17.06
CA LEU A 144 -11.64 -22.35 15.95
C LEU A 144 -11.88 -21.22 14.93
N SER A 145 -13.15 -20.96 14.62
CA SER A 145 -13.56 -20.01 13.58
C SER A 145 -13.51 -18.55 14.01
N GLN A 146 -13.62 -18.30 15.32
CA GLN A 146 -13.77 -16.95 15.89
C GLN A 146 -14.90 -16.14 15.21
N LEU A 147 -15.95 -16.81 14.74
CA LEU A 147 -17.14 -16.15 14.23
C LEU A 147 -17.77 -15.28 15.31
N ALA A 148 -18.34 -14.13 14.90
CA ALA A 148 -19.18 -13.35 15.81
C ALA A 148 -20.40 -14.20 16.23
N PRO A 149 -20.88 -14.07 17.48
CA PRO A 149 -22.00 -14.88 17.97
C PRO A 149 -23.22 -14.84 17.04
N GLU A 150 -23.56 -13.67 16.50
CA GLU A 150 -24.71 -13.48 15.62
C GLU A 150 -24.53 -14.18 14.27
N VAL A 151 -23.29 -14.34 13.81
CA VAL A 151 -22.98 -15.08 12.58
C VAL A 151 -23.06 -16.58 12.84
N PHE A 152 -22.61 -17.05 14.01
CA PHE A 152 -22.77 -18.46 14.38
C PHE A 152 -24.25 -18.82 14.58
N ASP A 153 -25.07 -17.92 15.13
CA ASP A 153 -26.52 -18.14 15.25
C ASP A 153 -27.21 -18.37 13.89
N GLU A 154 -26.68 -17.77 12.82
CA GLU A 154 -27.23 -17.90 11.46
C GLU A 154 -26.63 -19.07 10.67
N PHE A 155 -25.33 -19.33 10.82
CA PHE A 155 -24.58 -20.30 10.01
C PHE A 155 -24.14 -21.56 10.76
N GLY A 156 -24.34 -21.62 12.07
CA GLY A 156 -24.07 -22.79 12.91
C GLY A 156 -25.08 -23.90 12.68
N ALA A 157 -24.60 -25.14 12.65
CA ALA A 157 -25.40 -26.36 12.61
C ALA A 157 -24.68 -27.43 13.45
N ASP A 158 -25.44 -28.45 13.84
CA ASP A 158 -24.93 -29.68 14.46
C ASP A 158 -24.47 -30.59 13.31
N ASP A 159 -23.20 -30.46 12.94
CA ASP A 159 -22.58 -31.08 11.77
C ASP A 159 -22.05 -32.49 12.08
N ASP A 160 -21.85 -32.83 13.36
CA ASP A 160 -21.41 -34.16 13.82
C ASP A 160 -22.52 -35.03 14.44
N ASP A 161 -23.77 -34.55 14.44
CA ASP A 161 -24.95 -35.19 15.06
C ASP A 161 -24.78 -35.41 16.58
N SER A 162 -24.00 -34.57 17.28
CA SER A 162 -23.82 -34.60 18.74
C SER A 162 -25.09 -34.20 19.51
N GLY A 163 -26.04 -33.53 18.85
CA GLY A 163 -27.34 -33.15 19.36
C GLY A 163 -27.49 -31.66 19.68
N GLU A 164 -26.44 -30.86 19.52
CA GLU A 164 -26.48 -29.40 19.61
C GLU A 164 -25.41 -28.74 18.74
N ALA A 165 -25.75 -27.62 18.09
CA ALA A 165 -24.77 -26.80 17.38
C ALA A 165 -23.93 -26.00 18.38
N SER A 166 -22.62 -26.20 18.40
CA SER A 166 -21.71 -25.58 19.37
C SER A 166 -20.53 -24.89 18.70
N VAL A 167 -20.30 -23.62 19.04
CA VAL A 167 -19.12 -22.86 18.54
C VAL A 167 -17.79 -23.41 19.08
N LEU A 168 -17.83 -24.20 20.16
CA LEU A 168 -16.65 -24.85 20.74
C LEU A 168 -16.47 -26.29 20.23
N ASP A 169 -17.46 -26.83 19.52
CA ASP A 169 -17.27 -28.08 18.79
C ASP A 169 -16.49 -27.81 17.49
N ALA A 170 -15.53 -28.67 17.19
CA ALA A 170 -14.63 -28.47 16.08
C ALA A 170 -15.32 -28.63 14.73
N GLU A 171 -16.17 -29.65 14.57
CA GLU A 171 -16.88 -29.92 13.31
C GLU A 171 -17.84 -28.77 13.01
N ASP A 172 -18.69 -28.42 13.99
CA ASP A 172 -19.67 -27.34 13.89
C ASP A 172 -19.03 -25.98 13.62
N SER A 173 -17.96 -25.65 14.35
CA SER A 173 -17.25 -24.39 14.17
C SER A 173 -16.62 -24.29 12.78
N ILE A 174 -16.00 -25.36 12.28
CA ILE A 174 -15.34 -25.37 10.97
C ILE A 174 -16.37 -25.30 9.84
N HIS A 175 -17.48 -26.02 9.96
CA HIS A 175 -18.55 -25.99 8.97
C HIS A 175 -19.31 -24.66 8.96
N ALA A 176 -19.57 -24.05 10.12
CA ALA A 176 -20.14 -22.70 10.21
C ALA A 176 -19.24 -21.65 9.54
N HIS A 177 -17.91 -21.76 9.73
CA HIS A 177 -16.92 -20.93 9.06
C HIS A 177 -17.04 -21.04 7.53
N ALA A 178 -17.09 -22.27 7.02
CA ALA A 178 -17.19 -22.53 5.59
C ALA A 178 -18.49 -21.99 4.98
N ARG A 179 -19.64 -22.21 5.65
CA ARG A 179 -20.94 -21.69 5.19
C ARG A 179 -20.95 -20.16 5.12
N TYR A 180 -20.44 -19.47 6.14
CA TYR A 180 -20.36 -18.01 6.13
C TYR A 180 -19.42 -17.48 5.04
N PHE A 181 -18.24 -18.10 4.88
CA PHE A 181 -17.31 -17.74 3.81
C PHE A 181 -17.97 -17.90 2.42
N CYS A 182 -18.66 -19.02 2.19
CA CYS A 182 -19.31 -19.29 0.91
C CYS A 182 -20.52 -18.37 0.66
N HIS A 183 -21.24 -17.96 1.70
CA HIS A 183 -22.23 -16.88 1.60
C HIS A 183 -21.58 -15.59 1.09
N LEU A 184 -20.47 -15.15 1.69
CA LEU A 184 -19.74 -13.95 1.23
C LEU A 184 -19.18 -14.10 -0.19
N ALA A 185 -18.74 -15.31 -0.56
CA ALA A 185 -18.26 -15.61 -1.91
C ALA A 185 -19.36 -15.39 -2.95
N GLU A 186 -20.58 -15.89 -2.72
CA GLU A 186 -21.71 -15.67 -3.63
C GLU A 186 -22.00 -14.17 -3.80
N ARG A 187 -22.04 -13.43 -2.68
CA ARG A 187 -22.38 -12.01 -2.67
C ARG A 187 -21.33 -11.15 -3.37
N THR A 188 -20.05 -11.42 -3.14
CA THR A 188 -18.97 -10.68 -3.79
C THR A 188 -18.86 -10.98 -5.28
N GLU A 189 -19.14 -12.20 -5.72
CA GLU A 189 -19.22 -12.51 -7.15
C GLU A 189 -20.38 -11.79 -7.84
N GLN A 190 -21.52 -11.66 -7.16
CA GLN A 190 -22.63 -10.85 -7.66
C GLN A 190 -22.22 -9.38 -7.82
N LEU A 191 -21.52 -8.80 -6.84
CA LEU A 191 -20.99 -7.43 -6.94
C LEU A 191 -20.01 -7.27 -8.12
N ARG A 192 -19.17 -8.29 -8.40
CA ARG A 192 -18.26 -8.28 -9.56
C ARG A 192 -19.03 -8.33 -10.88
N LYS A 193 -20.03 -9.20 -11.00
CA LYS A 193 -20.90 -9.30 -12.19
C LYS A 193 -21.65 -8.00 -12.45
N ASP A 194 -22.10 -7.34 -11.38
CA ASP A 194 -22.78 -6.04 -11.43
C ASP A 194 -21.80 -4.87 -11.64
N LYS A 195 -20.49 -5.13 -11.71
CA LYS A 195 -19.40 -4.13 -11.86
C LYS A 195 -19.39 -3.07 -10.77
N LYS A 196 -19.89 -3.42 -9.58
CA LYS A 196 -19.88 -2.56 -8.40
C LYS A 196 -18.53 -2.57 -7.69
N VAL A 197 -17.77 -3.65 -7.86
CA VAL A 197 -16.45 -3.83 -7.23
C VAL A 197 -15.41 -4.33 -8.22
N VAL A 198 -14.15 -3.99 -7.97
CA VAL A 198 -12.98 -4.46 -8.73
C VAL A 198 -12.05 -5.25 -7.80
N GLY A 199 -11.63 -6.44 -8.23
CA GLY A 199 -10.73 -7.32 -7.48
C GLY A 199 -10.87 -8.79 -7.89
N ASP A 200 -9.93 -9.64 -7.47
CA ASP A 200 -10.10 -11.09 -7.57
C ASP A 200 -11.14 -11.58 -6.57
N HIS A 201 -11.85 -12.65 -6.93
CA HIS A 201 -12.99 -13.17 -6.16
C HIS A 201 -12.58 -13.55 -4.73
N LEU A 202 -11.44 -14.22 -4.58
CA LEU A 202 -10.94 -14.67 -3.29
C LEU A 202 -10.60 -13.48 -2.38
N SER A 203 -9.85 -12.49 -2.87
CA SER A 203 -9.51 -11.32 -2.04
C SER A 203 -10.73 -10.49 -1.67
N LEU A 204 -11.70 -10.32 -2.57
CA LEU A 204 -12.95 -9.64 -2.24
C LEU A 204 -13.75 -10.39 -1.17
N THR A 205 -13.76 -11.72 -1.23
CA THR A 205 -14.42 -12.57 -0.23
C THR A 205 -13.72 -12.50 1.13
N LEU A 206 -12.40 -12.62 1.15
CA LEU A 206 -11.58 -12.46 2.37
C LEU A 206 -11.74 -11.07 2.96
N MET A 207 -11.85 -10.04 2.13
CA MET A 207 -12.08 -8.69 2.62
C MET A 207 -13.48 -8.55 3.22
N ALA A 208 -14.50 -9.09 2.55
CA ALA A 208 -15.86 -9.07 3.07
C ALA A 208 -15.97 -9.82 4.41
N TRP A 209 -15.14 -10.85 4.63
CA TRP A 209 -15.02 -11.55 5.90
C TRP A 209 -14.51 -10.64 7.04
N ASP A 210 -13.51 -9.80 6.74
CA ASP A 210 -12.86 -8.94 7.74
C ASP A 210 -13.66 -7.66 8.04
N ILE A 211 -14.01 -6.91 6.99
CA ILE A 211 -14.57 -5.56 7.11
C ILE A 211 -16.06 -5.47 6.72
N GLY A 212 -16.67 -6.59 6.32
CA GLY A 212 -18.08 -6.66 5.93
C GLY A 212 -18.33 -6.33 4.45
N LEU A 213 -19.37 -6.97 3.89
CA LEU A 213 -19.75 -6.83 2.49
C LEU A 213 -20.12 -5.39 2.08
N GLU A 214 -20.84 -4.67 2.95
CA GLU A 214 -21.25 -3.28 2.69
C GLU A 214 -20.04 -2.36 2.52
N THR A 215 -19.01 -2.56 3.32
CA THR A 215 -17.76 -1.80 3.23
C THR A 215 -17.03 -2.09 1.93
N VAL A 216 -16.96 -3.37 1.51
CA VAL A 216 -16.36 -3.77 0.22
C VAL A 216 -17.09 -3.13 -0.97
N GLU A 217 -18.43 -3.11 -0.95
CA GLU A 217 -19.22 -2.45 -1.98
C GLU A 217 -19.01 -0.92 -1.97
N ALA A 218 -19.04 -0.29 -0.79
CA ALA A 218 -18.85 1.15 -0.65
C ALA A 218 -17.47 1.62 -1.12
N GLN A 219 -16.44 0.79 -0.95
CA GLN A 219 -15.08 1.06 -1.41
C GLN A 219 -14.88 0.77 -2.91
N GLY A 220 -15.84 0.13 -3.58
CA GLY A 220 -15.70 -0.28 -4.97
C GLY A 220 -14.73 -1.45 -5.17
N GLY A 221 -14.51 -2.26 -4.14
CA GLY A 221 -13.58 -3.41 -4.14
C GLY A 221 -12.43 -3.25 -3.15
N MET A 222 -11.34 -4.00 -3.38
CA MET A 222 -10.17 -3.96 -2.50
C MET A 222 -9.50 -2.57 -2.56
N PRO A 223 -9.43 -1.79 -1.44
CA PRO A 223 -8.49 -0.71 -1.34
C PRO A 223 -7.10 -1.28 -1.56
N VAL A 224 -6.40 -0.74 -2.53
CA VAL A 224 -5.11 -1.23 -3.03
C VAL A 224 -3.98 -1.14 -1.97
N LEU A 225 -4.30 -0.75 -0.73
CA LEU A 225 -3.39 -0.18 0.28
C LEU A 225 -3.48 -0.76 1.67
N ALA A 226 -3.49 -2.08 1.79
CA ALA A 226 -3.27 -2.67 3.08
C ALA A 226 -2.63 -4.04 2.93
N LEU A 227 -1.32 -4.11 2.75
CA LEU A 227 -0.58 -5.38 2.84
C LEU A 227 -0.67 -6.01 4.25
N GLY A 228 -1.07 -5.22 5.27
CA GLY A 228 -1.47 -5.71 6.58
C GLY A 228 -2.98 -5.97 6.74
N ALA A 229 -3.78 -5.83 5.67
CA ALA A 229 -5.18 -6.25 5.72
C ALA A 229 -5.28 -7.76 5.64
N TYR A 230 -6.36 -8.24 6.25
CA TYR A 230 -6.68 -9.64 6.42
C TYR A 230 -6.49 -10.51 5.15
N PRO A 231 -6.89 -10.09 3.92
CA PRO A 231 -6.70 -10.93 2.74
C PRO A 231 -5.24 -11.30 2.49
N PHE A 232 -4.29 -10.39 2.71
CA PHE A 232 -2.87 -10.68 2.48
C PHE A 232 -2.27 -11.53 3.59
N GLN A 233 -2.69 -11.33 4.83
CA GLN A 233 -2.21 -12.11 5.98
C GLN A 233 -2.66 -13.57 5.89
N VAL A 234 -3.92 -13.81 5.52
CA VAL A 234 -4.44 -15.17 5.31
C VAL A 234 -3.75 -15.84 4.12
N ARG A 235 -3.63 -15.14 2.99
CA ARG A 235 -3.01 -15.72 1.78
C ARG A 235 -1.52 -16.01 1.97
N GLY A 236 -0.82 -15.22 2.79
CA GLY A 236 0.56 -15.49 3.19
C GLY A 236 0.76 -16.84 3.91
N LEU A 237 -0.30 -17.43 4.49
CA LEU A 237 -0.26 -18.74 5.13
C LEU A 237 -0.48 -19.90 4.14
N PHE A 238 -0.89 -19.67 2.90
CA PHE A 238 -1.20 -20.76 1.97
C PHE A 238 0.00 -21.67 1.70
N ALA A 239 1.21 -21.11 1.64
CA ALA A 239 2.44 -21.88 1.48
C ALA A 239 2.69 -22.85 2.65
N LYS A 240 2.26 -22.51 3.87
CA LYS A 240 2.35 -23.40 5.04
C LYS A 240 1.50 -24.65 4.86
N TYR A 241 0.36 -24.55 4.18
CA TYR A 241 -0.63 -25.64 4.02
C TYR A 241 -0.60 -26.31 2.65
N THR A 242 0.38 -25.97 1.82
CA THR A 242 0.54 -26.56 0.48
C THR A 242 1.77 -27.46 0.46
N THR A 243 1.67 -28.65 -0.11
CA THR A 243 2.84 -29.51 -0.33
C THR A 243 3.78 -28.86 -1.34
N THR A 244 5.03 -28.58 -0.97
CA THR A 244 6.09 -28.23 -1.94
C THR A 244 6.50 -29.51 -2.65
N GLY A 245 6.18 -29.63 -3.94
CA GLY A 245 6.48 -30.82 -4.71
C GLY A 245 7.99 -31.01 -4.92
N ASP A 246 8.59 -31.89 -4.12
CA ASP A 246 9.74 -32.71 -4.50
C ASP A 246 9.33 -34.20 -4.51
N GLU A 247 8.11 -34.51 -4.97
CA GLU A 247 7.73 -35.88 -5.32
C GLU A 247 7.02 -35.84 -6.69
N GLU A 248 7.77 -36.26 -7.72
CA GLU A 248 7.19 -36.65 -9.01
C GLU A 248 6.17 -37.79 -8.83
N PRO A 249 5.12 -37.85 -9.65
CA PRO A 249 4.16 -38.94 -9.57
C PRO A 249 4.78 -40.24 -10.08
N ASP A 250 4.53 -41.31 -9.32
CA ASP A 250 4.78 -42.71 -9.65
C ASP A 250 4.66 -43.01 -11.14
N SER A 251 5.78 -43.44 -11.74
CA SER A 251 5.75 -44.26 -12.95
C SER A 251 6.45 -45.58 -12.66
N ASP A 252 5.64 -46.59 -12.39
CA ASP A 252 6.01 -47.99 -12.47
C ASP A 252 6.67 -48.30 -13.83
N THR A 253 7.96 -48.63 -13.83
CA THR A 253 8.55 -49.70 -14.66
C THR A 253 9.97 -50.04 -14.16
N ALA A 254 10.14 -51.28 -13.67
CA ALA A 254 11.38 -51.89 -13.17
C ALA A 254 12.36 -52.33 -14.30
N PRO A 255 13.47 -53.06 -14.01
CA PRO A 255 14.64 -52.75 -13.16
C PRO A 255 15.98 -52.90 -13.96
N GLY A 256 17.09 -52.31 -13.50
CA GLY A 256 18.39 -52.53 -14.17
C GLY A 256 19.64 -51.98 -13.46
N ASP A 257 20.28 -52.88 -12.73
CA ASP A 257 21.72 -53.06 -12.43
C ASP A 257 22.49 -52.11 -11.47
N PRO A 258 23.15 -52.65 -10.41
CA PRO A 258 24.00 -51.90 -9.48
C PRO A 258 25.49 -52.11 -9.80
N ASP A 259 26.24 -51.04 -10.01
CA ASP A 259 27.71 -51.07 -9.91
C ASP A 259 28.26 -49.64 -9.80
N GLN A 260 28.68 -49.22 -8.59
CA GLN A 260 30.07 -48.88 -8.27
C GLN A 260 30.20 -48.14 -6.92
N GLU A 261 31.11 -48.67 -6.10
CA GLU A 261 31.57 -48.18 -4.79
C GLU A 261 32.26 -46.80 -4.82
N PRO A 262 32.35 -46.11 -3.65
CA PRO A 262 33.02 -44.82 -3.48
C PRO A 262 34.48 -44.98 -3.02
N GLU A 263 35.34 -43.96 -3.22
CA GLU A 263 36.43 -43.59 -2.29
C GLU A 263 36.93 -42.13 -2.51
N PRO A 264 37.59 -41.52 -1.49
CA PRO A 264 37.77 -40.07 -1.31
C PRO A 264 39.25 -39.60 -1.45
N ASP A 265 39.51 -38.31 -1.20
CA ASP A 265 40.74 -37.66 -0.64
C ASP A 265 40.90 -36.24 -1.24
N ASP A 266 40.76 -35.18 -0.44
CA ASP A 266 41.76 -34.50 0.42
C ASP A 266 42.81 -33.68 -0.37
N ASP A 267 42.80 -32.35 -0.23
CA ASP A 267 44.03 -31.61 0.06
C ASP A 267 43.76 -30.24 0.71
N SER A 268 44.65 -29.96 1.65
CA SER A 268 44.73 -28.91 2.65
C SER A 268 45.26 -27.58 2.12
N THR A 269 44.90 -26.47 2.77
CA THR A 269 45.77 -25.28 2.80
C THR A 269 45.70 -24.56 4.14
N THR A 270 46.87 -24.35 4.75
CA THR A 270 47.13 -23.44 5.89
C THR A 270 48.33 -22.56 5.51
N ALA A 271 48.33 -21.23 5.69
CA ALA A 271 48.84 -20.47 6.86
C ALA A 271 48.89 -18.92 6.50
N PRO A 272 49.27 -17.96 7.38
CA PRO A 272 48.35 -17.11 8.18
C PRO A 272 48.75 -15.57 8.14
N PRO A 273 48.44 -14.67 9.13
CA PRO A 273 47.55 -13.50 8.94
C PRO A 273 48.17 -12.10 9.20
N GLY A 274 47.45 -11.03 8.84
CA GLY A 274 47.63 -9.66 9.35
C GLY A 274 46.91 -8.57 8.52
N PRO A 275 46.72 -7.34 9.04
CA PRO A 275 45.67 -6.97 10.02
C PRO A 275 44.72 -5.83 9.55
N ASP A 276 43.69 -5.59 10.37
CA ASP A 276 42.76 -4.43 10.42
C ASP A 276 41.62 -4.33 9.39
N GLY A 277 40.52 -5.05 9.67
CA GLY A 277 39.40 -4.48 10.41
C GLY A 277 38.71 -3.23 9.85
N THR A 278 37.91 -3.42 8.80
CA THR A 278 36.61 -2.74 8.69
C THR A 278 35.58 -3.83 8.46
N ASP A 279 34.62 -3.98 9.37
CA ASP A 279 33.41 -4.81 9.17
C ASP A 279 32.64 -4.23 7.97
N THR A 280 33.02 -4.62 6.76
CA THR A 280 32.12 -4.60 5.62
C THR A 280 31.31 -5.86 5.74
N ASP A 281 30.13 -5.73 6.32
CA ASP A 281 29.13 -6.79 6.25
C ASP A 281 28.79 -7.00 4.76
N GLU A 282 29.45 -7.99 4.14
CA GLU A 282 29.28 -8.31 2.72
C GLU A 282 27.85 -8.80 2.40
N THR A 283 27.02 -9.00 3.43
CA THR A 283 25.59 -9.36 3.30
C THR A 283 24.64 -8.17 3.28
N ALA A 284 25.12 -6.96 3.59
CA ALA A 284 24.28 -5.77 3.60
C ALA A 284 23.99 -5.26 2.18
N VAL A 285 22.70 -5.04 1.86
CA VAL A 285 22.25 -4.48 0.57
C VAL A 285 22.72 -3.03 0.32
N LEU A 286 23.24 -2.37 1.36
CA LEU A 286 23.76 -1.00 1.34
C LEU A 286 24.86 -0.83 2.39
N SER A 287 26.05 -0.41 1.98
CA SER A 287 27.10 0.02 2.92
C SER A 287 26.96 1.50 3.31
N GLU A 288 27.51 1.89 4.46
CA GLU A 288 27.58 3.30 4.87
C GLU A 288 28.38 4.17 3.88
N ALA A 289 29.42 3.59 3.26
CA ALA A 289 30.22 4.25 2.24
C ALA A 289 29.38 4.57 0.99
N GLN A 290 28.57 3.61 0.51
CA GLN A 290 27.63 3.84 -0.59
C GLN A 290 26.59 4.90 -0.22
N PHE A 291 25.97 4.81 0.97
CA PHE A 291 25.01 5.81 1.43
C PHE A 291 25.63 7.22 1.47
N THR A 292 26.88 7.34 1.94
CA THR A 292 27.60 8.61 1.98
C THR A 292 27.94 9.13 0.58
N ALA A 293 28.30 8.24 -0.35
CA ALA A 293 28.56 8.60 -1.74
C ALA A 293 27.28 9.05 -2.47
N MET A 294 26.15 8.39 -2.22
CA MET A 294 24.85 8.75 -2.79
C MET A 294 24.34 10.11 -2.28
N PHE A 295 24.65 10.46 -1.03
CA PHE A 295 24.19 11.70 -0.39
C PHE A 295 25.35 12.53 0.21
N PRO A 296 26.22 13.12 -0.63
CA PRO A 296 27.45 13.78 -0.17
C PRO A 296 27.21 15.13 0.53
N HIS A 297 26.02 15.70 0.39
CA HIS A 297 25.64 17.00 0.96
C HIS A 297 24.49 16.90 1.97
N ARG A 298 24.14 15.69 2.41
CA ARG A 298 23.01 15.49 3.34
C ARG A 298 23.21 16.29 4.63
N ASN A 299 22.10 16.71 5.21
CA ASN A 299 22.06 17.21 6.57
C ASN A 299 22.51 16.10 7.54
N SER A 300 23.28 16.46 8.57
CA SER A 300 23.75 15.52 9.60
C SER A 300 22.62 14.83 10.37
N PHE A 301 21.40 15.38 10.32
CA PHE A 301 20.19 14.74 10.81
C PHE A 301 19.97 13.34 10.19
N TYR A 302 20.24 13.18 8.89
CA TYR A 302 20.05 11.91 8.19
C TYR A 302 21.29 11.03 8.29
N THR A 303 21.32 10.16 9.30
CA THR A 303 22.40 9.21 9.52
C THR A 303 22.13 7.88 8.81
N TYR A 304 23.20 7.16 8.45
CA TYR A 304 23.10 5.80 7.92
C TYR A 304 22.48 4.85 8.94
N ALA A 305 22.93 4.94 10.21
CA ALA A 305 22.35 4.17 11.31
C ALA A 305 20.83 4.40 11.46
N GLY A 306 20.36 5.65 11.33
CA GLY A 306 18.93 5.96 11.38
C GLY A 306 18.14 5.29 10.26
N LEU A 307 18.71 5.20 9.05
CA LEU A 307 18.11 4.48 7.93
C LEU A 307 18.06 2.97 8.22
N THR A 308 19.18 2.36 8.60
CA THR A 308 19.25 0.90 8.83
C THR A 308 18.38 0.46 10.02
N ASP A 309 18.32 1.25 11.09
CA ASP A 309 17.45 0.99 12.24
C ASP A 309 15.97 1.03 11.84
N ALA A 310 15.61 1.95 10.92
CA ALA A 310 14.26 2.02 10.39
C ALA A 310 13.97 0.84 9.45
N MET A 311 14.90 0.47 8.56
CA MET A 311 14.77 -0.69 7.67
C MET A 311 14.55 -1.99 8.46
N ALA A 312 15.22 -2.18 9.59
CA ALA A 312 15.04 -3.34 10.46
C ALA A 312 13.59 -3.49 11.00
N LYS A 313 12.82 -2.40 11.07
CA LYS A 313 11.41 -2.41 11.47
C LYS A 313 10.45 -2.73 10.32
N PHE A 314 10.93 -2.72 9.08
CA PHE A 314 10.17 -3.03 7.87
C PHE A 314 10.88 -4.17 7.11
N PRO A 315 10.88 -5.41 7.62
CA PRO A 315 11.72 -6.48 7.09
C PRO A 315 11.44 -6.88 5.64
N ALA A 316 10.27 -6.53 5.09
CA ALA A 316 9.97 -6.73 3.67
C ALA A 316 10.65 -5.69 2.76
N PHE A 317 10.92 -4.47 3.26
CA PHE A 317 11.59 -3.42 2.50
C PHE A 317 13.04 -3.82 2.20
N ALA A 318 13.39 -3.86 0.92
CA ALA A 318 14.69 -4.38 0.46
C ALA A 318 15.02 -5.78 1.03
N GLY A 319 13.98 -6.54 1.42
CA GLY A 319 14.03 -7.91 1.93
C GLY A 319 13.25 -8.91 1.06
N THR A 320 12.41 -8.42 0.15
CA THR A 320 11.57 -9.23 -0.74
C THR A 320 12.26 -9.51 -2.09
N GLY A 321 12.17 -10.75 -2.57
CA GLY A 321 12.69 -11.17 -3.86
C GLY A 321 14.20 -11.48 -3.87
N ASP A 322 14.76 -11.64 -5.06
CA ASP A 322 16.19 -11.88 -5.24
C ASP A 322 17.04 -10.62 -4.93
N GLU A 323 18.36 -10.78 -4.86
CA GLU A 323 19.28 -9.69 -4.53
C GLU A 323 19.13 -8.49 -5.46
N GLN A 324 18.90 -8.74 -6.76
CA GLN A 324 18.68 -7.68 -7.75
C GLN A 324 17.39 -6.90 -7.46
N THR A 325 16.33 -7.57 -7.06
CA THR A 325 15.05 -6.92 -6.69
C THR A 325 15.21 -6.09 -5.42
N ARG A 326 15.88 -6.63 -4.40
CA ARG A 326 16.14 -5.91 -3.14
C ARG A 326 16.98 -4.64 -3.36
N LYS A 327 18.05 -4.73 -4.17
CA LYS A 327 18.89 -3.58 -4.53
C LYS A 327 18.14 -2.56 -5.41
N ARG A 328 17.30 -3.01 -6.36
CA ARG A 328 16.44 -2.11 -7.15
C ARG A 328 15.47 -1.35 -6.26
N GLU A 329 14.83 -2.04 -5.32
CA GLU A 329 13.88 -1.39 -4.42
C GLU A 329 14.56 -0.31 -3.59
N LEU A 330 15.72 -0.65 -3.01
CA LEU A 330 16.50 0.31 -2.25
C LEU A 330 16.93 1.52 -3.11
N ALA A 331 17.44 1.29 -4.32
CA ALA A 331 17.81 2.37 -5.25
C ALA A 331 16.60 3.25 -5.58
N ALA A 332 15.43 2.65 -5.82
CA ALA A 332 14.19 3.35 -6.16
C ALA A 332 13.69 4.21 -4.99
N PHE A 333 13.74 3.67 -3.78
CA PHE A 333 13.40 4.40 -2.56
C PHE A 333 14.33 5.61 -2.39
N LEU A 334 15.64 5.37 -2.35
CA LEU A 334 16.62 6.43 -2.15
C LEU A 334 16.56 7.50 -3.25
N ALA A 335 16.28 7.13 -4.49
CA ALA A 335 16.16 8.08 -5.61
C ALA A 335 14.96 9.02 -5.46
N ASN A 336 13.82 8.50 -4.99
CA ASN A 336 12.67 9.34 -4.68
C ASN A 336 12.95 10.22 -3.46
N ILE A 337 13.57 9.69 -2.40
CA ILE A 337 14.01 10.48 -1.25
C ILE A 337 14.96 11.60 -1.66
N ASN A 338 15.91 11.33 -2.57
CA ASN A 338 16.79 12.34 -3.14
C ASN A 338 15.99 13.46 -3.82
N HIS A 339 14.91 13.13 -4.53
CA HIS A 339 14.06 14.13 -5.17
C HIS A 339 13.26 14.96 -4.15
N GLU A 340 12.57 14.32 -3.21
CA GLU A 340 11.70 15.02 -2.24
C GLU A 340 12.47 15.96 -1.31
N SER A 341 13.65 15.53 -0.86
CA SER A 341 14.41 16.25 0.18
C SER A 341 15.57 17.11 -0.35
N GLY A 342 15.73 17.16 -1.68
CA GLY A 342 16.88 17.82 -2.33
C GLY A 342 18.20 17.15 -1.94
N GLY A 343 18.27 15.82 -2.02
CA GLY A 343 19.45 15.04 -1.65
C GLY A 343 19.70 15.00 -0.14
N LEU A 344 18.63 14.91 0.66
CA LEU A 344 18.64 14.92 2.12
C LEU A 344 19.23 16.20 2.73
N VAL A 345 19.27 17.31 1.98
CA VAL A 345 19.72 18.61 2.49
C VAL A 345 18.64 19.21 3.42
N HIS A 346 17.37 18.99 3.09
CA HIS A 346 16.25 19.60 3.79
C HIS A 346 15.54 18.61 4.73
N VAL A 347 15.35 19.03 5.97
CA VAL A 347 14.57 18.27 6.97
C VAL A 347 13.09 18.67 6.94
N GLU A 348 12.81 19.91 6.57
CA GLU A 348 11.46 20.46 6.47
C GLU A 348 11.31 21.31 5.20
N GLU A 349 10.08 21.48 4.77
CA GLU A 349 9.73 22.23 3.56
C GLU A 349 10.21 23.68 3.65
N ILE A 350 10.94 24.12 2.63
CA ILE A 350 11.58 25.45 2.59
C ILE A 350 10.54 26.59 2.47
N ASN A 351 9.44 26.36 1.75
CA ASN A 351 8.47 27.40 1.46
C ASN A 351 7.48 27.60 2.62
N GLN A 352 7.91 28.30 3.66
CA GLN A 352 7.08 28.57 4.85
C GLN A 352 5.74 29.25 4.55
N ALA A 353 5.63 29.98 3.45
CA ALA A 353 4.37 30.61 3.05
C ALA A 353 3.28 29.59 2.65
N ALA A 354 3.68 28.37 2.24
CA ALA A 354 2.76 27.30 1.87
C ALA A 354 2.31 26.43 3.06
N TRP A 355 2.95 26.56 4.24
CA TRP A 355 2.70 25.66 5.38
C TRP A 355 1.24 25.61 5.84
N GLY A 356 0.48 26.70 5.66
CA GLY A 356 -0.95 26.76 6.00
C GLY A 356 -1.87 25.94 5.09
N ASN A 357 -1.36 25.43 3.96
CA ASN A 357 -2.15 24.69 2.96
C ASN A 357 -2.41 23.24 3.35
N TYR A 358 -1.62 22.67 4.27
CA TYR A 358 -1.58 21.24 4.56
C TYR A 358 -2.51 20.82 5.72
N CYS A 359 -3.53 21.62 5.98
CA CYS A 359 -4.53 21.31 7.00
C CYS A 359 -5.89 21.17 6.32
N ASP A 360 -6.36 19.93 6.23
CA ASP A 360 -7.74 19.61 5.89
C ASP A 360 -8.61 19.74 7.15
N ALA A 361 -9.18 20.92 7.35
CA ALA A 361 -10.09 21.21 8.46
C ALA A 361 -11.43 20.46 8.37
N GLY A 362 -11.72 19.78 7.24
CA GLY A 362 -12.92 18.96 7.07
C GLY A 362 -12.83 17.61 7.78
N GLN A 363 -11.63 17.18 8.18
CA GLN A 363 -11.44 15.95 8.94
C GLN A 363 -12.03 16.06 10.35
N PRO A 364 -12.65 15.00 10.91
CA PRO A 364 -13.28 15.05 12.22
C PRO A 364 -12.29 15.33 13.37
N TYR A 365 -11.01 14.98 13.16
CA TYR A 365 -9.92 15.28 14.09
C TYR A 365 -9.25 16.64 13.83
N GLY A 366 -9.58 17.32 12.73
CA GLY A 366 -9.04 18.63 12.38
C GLY A 366 -7.52 18.69 12.37
N CYS A 367 -6.98 19.80 12.90
CA CYS A 367 -5.56 20.14 12.87
C CYS A 367 -5.08 20.56 14.26
N PRO A 368 -5.02 19.63 15.23
CA PRO A 368 -4.80 19.96 16.64
C PRO A 368 -3.43 20.57 16.95
N ALA A 369 -2.41 20.31 16.13
CA ALA A 369 -1.09 20.95 16.25
C ALA A 369 -1.05 22.37 15.65
N GLY A 370 -2.14 22.81 15.00
CA GLY A 370 -2.28 24.13 14.36
C GLY A 370 -2.33 24.07 12.82
N GLN A 371 -2.89 25.10 12.21
CA GLN A 371 -3.13 25.19 10.75
C GLN A 371 -1.85 25.03 9.92
N THR A 372 -0.71 25.50 10.42
CA THR A 372 0.58 25.51 9.70
C THR A 372 1.50 24.35 10.09
N ALA A 373 1.01 23.41 10.89
CA ALA A 373 1.86 22.41 11.54
C ALA A 373 2.13 21.15 10.70
N TYR A 374 1.45 20.96 9.56
CA TYR A 374 1.48 19.71 8.77
C TYR A 374 2.16 19.86 7.41
N HIS A 375 3.09 20.80 7.30
CA HIS A 375 3.98 20.97 6.14
C HIS A 375 4.96 19.79 6.00
N GLY A 376 5.67 19.74 4.87
CA GLY A 376 6.58 18.64 4.55
C GLY A 376 7.71 18.48 5.57
N ARG A 377 7.88 17.28 6.12
CA ARG A 377 9.03 16.91 6.97
C ARG A 377 9.63 15.55 6.61
N GLY A 378 10.91 15.37 6.94
CA GLY A 378 11.63 14.11 6.78
C GLY A 378 11.93 13.74 5.32
N PRO A 379 12.42 12.51 5.08
CA PRO A 379 12.98 12.08 3.80
C PRO A 379 11.98 12.14 2.65
N ILE A 380 10.72 11.79 2.91
CA ILE A 380 9.63 11.76 1.91
C ILE A 380 8.80 13.06 1.89
N GLN A 381 9.18 14.07 2.68
CA GLN A 381 8.40 15.29 2.88
C GLN A 381 6.92 15.03 3.25
N LEU A 382 6.71 14.20 4.29
CA LEU A 382 5.39 13.88 4.82
C LEU A 382 4.60 15.17 5.08
N SER A 383 3.45 15.30 4.43
CA SER A 383 2.60 16.50 4.42
C SER A 383 1.14 16.12 4.61
N TRP A 384 0.30 17.04 5.08
CA TRP A 384 -1.13 16.89 5.40
C TRP A 384 -1.45 16.23 6.74
N ASN A 385 -2.34 16.85 7.52
CA ASN A 385 -2.84 16.31 8.80
C ASN A 385 -3.38 14.88 8.69
N THR A 386 -4.00 14.52 7.56
CA THR A 386 -4.46 13.17 7.26
C THR A 386 -3.33 12.15 7.22
N ASN A 387 -2.21 12.48 6.57
CA ASN A 387 -1.05 11.60 6.48
C ASN A 387 -0.28 11.52 7.80
N TYR A 388 -0.14 12.63 8.53
CA TYR A 388 0.44 12.59 9.88
C TYR A 388 -0.38 11.72 10.83
N LYS A 389 -1.72 11.75 10.74
CA LYS A 389 -2.59 10.84 11.49
C LYS A 389 -2.36 9.39 11.10
N ALA A 390 -2.43 9.08 9.79
CA ALA A 390 -2.31 7.71 9.31
C ALA A 390 -0.93 7.09 9.59
N ALA A 391 0.15 7.86 9.41
CA ALA A 391 1.50 7.45 9.76
C ALA A 391 1.65 7.24 11.28
N GLY A 392 1.11 8.16 12.07
CA GLY A 392 1.16 8.08 13.52
C GLY A 392 0.47 6.82 14.06
N ASP A 393 -0.73 6.53 13.57
CA ASP A 393 -1.48 5.33 13.94
C ASP A 393 -0.70 4.04 13.61
N ALA A 394 -0.13 3.97 12.40
CA ALA A 394 0.62 2.79 11.96
C ALA A 394 1.93 2.58 12.72
N LEU A 395 2.58 3.67 13.16
CA LEU A 395 3.86 3.63 13.87
C LEU A 395 3.71 3.61 15.39
N GLY A 396 2.49 3.76 15.92
CA GLY A 396 2.24 3.90 17.36
C GLY A 396 2.78 5.22 17.94
N LEU A 397 2.78 6.29 17.14
CA LEU A 397 3.31 7.61 17.50
C LEU A 397 2.21 8.67 17.32
N ASP A 398 2.08 9.61 18.25
CA ASP A 398 1.09 10.69 18.12
C ASP A 398 1.57 11.83 17.22
N LEU A 399 1.77 11.52 15.94
CA LEU A 399 2.26 12.47 14.93
C LEU A 399 1.22 13.53 14.54
N LEU A 400 -0.07 13.27 14.81
CA LEU A 400 -1.12 14.27 14.58
C LEU A 400 -1.00 15.43 15.57
N HIS A 401 -0.75 15.18 16.86
CA HIS A 401 -0.58 16.25 17.85
C HIS A 401 0.88 16.71 17.97
N GLN A 402 1.84 15.85 17.62
CA GLN A 402 3.28 16.13 17.72
C GLN A 402 3.99 15.92 16.37
N PRO A 403 3.60 16.67 15.31
CA PRO A 403 4.17 16.48 13.96
C PRO A 403 5.67 16.80 13.89
N ASP A 404 6.18 17.63 14.80
CA ASP A 404 7.59 18.00 14.89
C ASP A 404 8.51 16.81 15.23
N LEU A 405 7.97 15.68 15.73
CA LEU A 405 8.75 14.45 15.92
C LEU A 405 9.42 13.98 14.62
N VAL A 406 8.81 14.22 13.45
CA VAL A 406 9.39 13.88 12.14
C VAL A 406 10.59 14.76 11.79
N ARG A 407 10.68 15.97 12.34
CA ARG A 407 11.83 16.88 12.18
C ARG A 407 12.91 16.60 13.23
N ASP A 408 12.51 16.25 14.45
CA ASP A 408 13.41 16.22 15.61
C ASP A 408 14.02 14.84 15.87
N ASP A 409 13.35 13.75 15.45
CA ASP A 409 13.83 12.38 15.61
C ASP A 409 14.12 11.73 14.25
N PRO A 410 15.40 11.43 13.93
CA PRO A 410 15.77 10.85 12.63
C PRO A 410 15.23 9.43 12.44
N SER A 411 15.04 8.67 13.51
CA SER A 411 14.42 7.34 13.42
C SER A 411 12.95 7.47 13.03
N VAL A 412 12.23 8.42 13.62
CA VAL A 412 10.82 8.71 13.25
C VAL A 412 10.75 9.18 11.80
N ALA A 413 11.65 10.07 11.39
CA ALA A 413 11.71 10.58 10.02
C ALA A 413 11.84 9.44 8.99
N TRP A 414 12.79 8.52 9.18
CA TRP A 414 12.95 7.36 8.30
C TRP A 414 11.77 6.39 8.34
N GLN A 415 11.20 6.15 9.52
CA GLN A 415 10.01 5.31 9.66
C GLN A 415 8.81 5.87 8.90
N THR A 416 8.61 7.20 8.86
CA THR A 416 7.53 7.79 8.06
C THR A 416 7.74 7.62 6.56
N ALA A 417 8.99 7.69 6.09
CA ALA A 417 9.32 7.46 4.68
C ALA A 417 9.09 6.01 4.27
N LEU A 418 9.53 5.05 5.11
CA LEU A 418 9.27 3.62 4.89
C LEU A 418 7.79 3.29 5.01
N TRP A 419 7.08 3.87 5.97
CA TRP A 419 5.62 3.74 6.06
C TRP A 419 4.95 4.16 4.75
N PHE A 420 5.31 5.33 4.20
CA PHE A 420 4.73 5.78 2.93
C PHE A 420 5.03 4.80 1.80
N TRP A 421 6.31 4.45 1.63
CA TRP A 421 6.78 3.53 0.59
C TRP A 421 6.09 2.17 0.61
N MET A 422 5.92 1.61 1.81
CA MET A 422 5.39 0.27 2.04
C MET A 422 3.86 0.21 2.03
N THR A 423 3.18 1.32 2.33
CA THR A 423 1.74 1.27 2.65
C THR A 423 0.85 2.24 1.87
N GLN A 424 1.41 3.19 1.12
CA GLN A 424 0.62 4.24 0.44
C GLN A 424 0.71 4.13 -1.08
N THR A 425 -0.40 4.40 -1.78
CA THR A 425 -0.45 4.43 -3.27
C THR A 425 -0.44 5.87 -3.73
N GLY A 426 -0.76 6.84 -2.86
CA GLY A 426 -0.98 8.22 -3.26
C GLY A 426 -1.81 8.32 -4.55
N ALA A 427 -1.24 8.90 -5.61
CA ALA A 427 -1.89 9.03 -6.92
C ALA A 427 -1.68 7.83 -7.87
N GLY A 428 -0.95 6.81 -7.43
CA GLY A 428 -0.66 5.57 -8.13
C GLY A 428 -1.72 4.49 -7.96
N ARG A 429 -1.39 3.32 -8.51
CA ARG A 429 -2.21 2.11 -8.58
C ARG A 429 -1.65 0.97 -7.73
N MET A 430 -0.53 1.17 -7.03
CA MET A 430 0.06 0.22 -6.08
C MET A 430 1.03 0.97 -5.16
N THR A 431 1.51 0.33 -4.10
CA THR A 431 2.58 0.91 -3.27
C THR A 431 3.89 0.94 -4.05
N ALA A 432 4.81 1.81 -3.64
CA ALA A 432 6.12 1.87 -4.27
C ALA A 432 6.94 0.58 -4.03
N HIS A 433 6.78 -0.06 -2.87
CA HIS A 433 7.29 -1.42 -2.62
C HIS A 433 6.82 -2.41 -3.70
N SER A 434 5.49 -2.56 -3.87
CA SER A 434 4.91 -3.48 -4.84
C SER A 434 5.23 -3.11 -6.28
N ALA A 435 5.45 -1.83 -6.59
CA ALA A 435 5.89 -1.42 -7.91
C ALA A 435 7.25 -2.01 -8.29
N ILE A 436 8.20 -2.06 -7.36
CA ILE A 436 9.52 -2.62 -7.66
C ILE A 436 9.54 -4.14 -7.53
N THR A 437 8.92 -4.69 -6.49
CA THR A 437 8.94 -6.14 -6.22
C THR A 437 7.97 -6.94 -7.10
N GLY A 438 6.91 -6.30 -7.61
CA GLY A 438 5.84 -6.91 -8.40
C GLY A 438 5.81 -6.49 -9.89
N GLY A 439 6.87 -5.87 -10.40
CA GLY A 439 7.00 -5.55 -11.83
C GLY A 439 6.19 -4.34 -12.33
N GLY A 440 5.73 -3.46 -11.43
CA GLY A 440 5.11 -2.17 -11.78
C GLY A 440 6.11 -1.13 -12.31
N GLY A 441 7.39 -1.30 -12.01
CA GLY A 441 8.49 -0.44 -12.47
C GLY A 441 8.65 0.86 -11.68
N PHE A 442 9.79 1.54 -11.90
CA PHE A 442 10.11 2.77 -11.18
C PHE A 442 9.11 3.90 -11.45
N GLY A 443 8.55 3.99 -12.66
CA GLY A 443 7.54 4.99 -13.00
C GLY A 443 6.29 4.93 -12.14
N GLU A 444 5.91 3.75 -11.65
CA GLU A 444 4.76 3.61 -10.75
C GLU A 444 5.08 4.12 -9.33
N THR A 445 6.35 4.10 -8.91
CA THR A 445 6.78 4.75 -7.66
C THR A 445 6.65 6.28 -7.76
N ILE A 446 7.01 6.86 -8.91
CA ILE A 446 6.83 8.29 -9.19
C ILE A 446 5.35 8.64 -9.16
N ARG A 447 4.52 7.80 -9.80
CA ARG A 447 3.07 7.98 -9.80
C ARG A 447 2.48 7.95 -8.39
N THR A 448 3.00 7.04 -7.57
CA THR A 448 2.59 6.89 -6.18
C THR A 448 2.87 8.14 -5.35
N ILE A 449 4.07 8.69 -5.49
CA ILE A 449 4.55 9.79 -4.64
C ILE A 449 3.98 11.14 -5.09
N ASN A 450 3.97 11.44 -6.40
CA ASN A 450 3.50 12.73 -6.91
C ASN A 450 2.85 12.67 -8.30
N GLY A 451 2.23 11.53 -8.62
CA GLY A 451 1.75 11.28 -9.98
C GLY A 451 0.65 12.19 -10.48
N ALA A 452 -0.15 12.77 -9.59
CA ALA A 452 -1.21 13.71 -9.95
C ALA A 452 -0.66 15.01 -10.57
N LEU A 453 0.59 15.38 -10.25
CA LEU A 453 1.24 16.60 -10.74
C LEU A 453 2.30 16.32 -11.81
N GLU A 454 2.95 15.15 -11.76
CA GLU A 454 4.11 14.85 -12.61
C GLU A 454 3.79 13.96 -13.82
N CYS A 455 2.97 12.92 -13.64
CA CYS A 455 2.77 11.88 -14.66
C CYS A 455 1.77 12.31 -15.76
N GLY A 456 1.66 11.52 -16.83
CA GLY A 456 0.73 11.78 -17.94
C GLY A 456 1.10 13.04 -18.74
N GLY A 457 2.37 13.46 -18.68
CA GLY A 457 2.84 14.69 -19.29
C GLY A 457 2.67 15.95 -18.42
N GLY A 458 2.28 15.82 -17.15
CA GLY A 458 2.10 16.95 -16.22
C GLY A 458 3.40 17.71 -15.96
N ASN A 459 4.48 17.00 -15.62
CA ASN A 459 5.81 17.58 -15.45
C ASN A 459 6.93 16.61 -15.86
N PRO A 460 7.21 16.47 -17.17
CA PRO A 460 8.21 15.54 -17.68
C PRO A 460 9.62 15.79 -17.13
N ALA A 461 9.95 17.04 -16.76
CA ALA A 461 11.26 17.37 -16.23
C ALA A 461 11.49 16.78 -14.82
N GLN A 462 10.47 16.80 -13.96
CA GLN A 462 10.57 16.20 -12.62
C GLN A 462 10.63 14.67 -12.69
N VAL A 463 9.80 14.06 -13.55
CA VAL A 463 9.86 12.61 -13.82
C VAL A 463 11.27 12.21 -14.27
N GLN A 464 11.84 12.94 -15.24
CA GLN A 464 13.19 12.67 -15.74
C GLN A 464 14.25 12.84 -14.64
N ALA A 465 14.15 13.85 -13.78
CA ALA A 465 15.09 14.02 -12.67
C ALA A 465 15.06 12.85 -11.66
N ARG A 466 13.87 12.28 -11.38
CA ARG A 466 13.75 11.07 -10.55
C ARG A 466 14.39 9.86 -11.23
N VAL A 467 14.13 9.67 -12.53
CA VAL A 467 14.71 8.56 -13.32
C VAL A 467 16.24 8.64 -13.33
N GLU A 468 16.81 9.82 -13.52
CA GLU A 468 18.26 10.00 -13.49
C GLU A 468 18.86 9.71 -12.12
N ALA A 469 18.17 10.07 -11.02
CA ALA A 469 18.60 9.69 -9.68
C ALA A 469 18.55 8.18 -9.47
N TYR A 470 17.48 7.52 -9.93
CA TYR A 470 17.33 6.07 -9.84
C TYR A 470 18.41 5.32 -10.62
N GLN A 471 18.67 5.71 -11.86
CA GLN A 471 19.72 5.09 -12.67
C GLN A 471 21.11 5.23 -12.01
N ARG A 472 21.42 6.40 -11.41
CA ARG A 472 22.68 6.58 -10.67
C ARG A 472 22.76 5.67 -9.45
N PHE A 473 21.72 5.63 -8.62
CA PHE A 473 21.74 4.80 -7.41
C PHE A 473 21.69 3.31 -7.70
N ALA A 474 21.01 2.88 -8.76
CA ALA A 474 21.06 1.52 -9.25
C ALA A 474 22.51 1.13 -9.67
N ALA A 475 23.20 2.02 -10.38
CA ALA A 475 24.60 1.82 -10.75
C ALA A 475 25.53 1.76 -9.52
N ASP A 476 25.33 2.62 -8.52
CA ASP A 476 26.12 2.61 -7.26
C ASP A 476 25.91 1.32 -6.44
N LEU A 477 24.75 0.66 -6.59
CA LEU A 477 24.45 -0.65 -5.99
C LEU A 477 24.82 -1.84 -6.89
N GLY A 478 25.27 -1.58 -8.12
CA GLY A 478 25.64 -2.61 -9.09
C GLY A 478 24.46 -3.42 -9.62
N VAL A 479 23.28 -2.80 -9.77
CA VAL A 479 22.05 -3.45 -10.26
C VAL A 479 21.51 -2.79 -11.53
N ASP A 480 20.90 -3.60 -12.40
CA ASP A 480 20.15 -3.10 -13.56
C ASP A 480 18.84 -2.40 -13.10
N PRO A 481 18.54 -1.17 -13.57
CA PRO A 481 17.35 -0.43 -13.14
C PRO A 481 16.02 -1.05 -13.62
N GLY A 482 16.05 -2.05 -14.49
CA GLY A 482 14.90 -2.60 -15.18
C GLY A 482 14.66 -1.97 -16.55
N ASP A 483 13.60 -2.42 -17.21
CA ASP A 483 13.24 -1.96 -18.56
C ASP A 483 12.97 -0.45 -18.59
N GLU A 484 13.65 0.27 -19.50
CA GLU A 484 13.51 1.71 -19.74
C GLU A 484 12.05 2.17 -19.93
N SER A 485 11.19 1.30 -20.51
CA SER A 485 9.78 1.57 -20.71
C SER A 485 8.97 1.66 -19.41
N THR A 486 9.51 1.12 -18.31
CA THR A 486 8.86 1.07 -16.99
C THR A 486 9.39 2.12 -16.02
N LEU A 487 10.40 2.90 -16.43
CA LEU A 487 11.01 3.91 -15.56
C LEU A 487 10.19 5.20 -15.44
N ARG A 488 9.27 5.45 -16.37
CA ARG A 488 8.55 6.72 -16.51
C ARG A 488 7.06 6.54 -16.33
N CYS A 489 6.42 7.64 -15.97
CA CYS A 489 4.98 7.85 -15.92
C CYS A 489 4.65 9.17 -16.62
#